data_AF-A0A0I9SPT5-F1
#
_entry.id   AF-A0A0I9SPT5-F1
#
_cell.length_a   1.000
_cell.length_b   1.000
_cell.length_c   1.000
_cell.angle_alpha   90.00
_cell.angle_beta   90.00
_cell.angle_gamma   90.00
#
_symmetry.space_group_name_H-M   'P 1'
#
loop_
_entity.id
_entity.type
_entity.pdbx_description
1 polymer ?
#
loop_
_entity_poly.entity_id
_entity_poly.type
_entity_poly.pdbx_seq_one_letter_code
_entity_poly.pdbx_strand_id
1 'polypeptide(L)' 'MTKIVHIDPECGIVIDDQGAHIDAFGQAMLLGVFSDLCQLRGGEMEQNCAIALDGIAKRLGKLLERYEP' A
#
# COMPACT_ATOMS: atom_id res chain seq x y z
N MET A 1 -5.36 -5.59 -21.52
CA MET A 1 -5.67 -4.13 -21.53
C MET A 1 -5.16 -3.57 -20.22
N THR A 2 -4.03 -2.88 -20.25
CA THR A 2 -3.34 -2.38 -19.05
C THR A 2 -3.90 -1.00 -18.71
N LYS A 3 -4.64 -0.87 -17.61
CA LYS A 3 -5.27 0.38 -17.18
C LYS A 3 -4.17 1.27 -16.58
N ILE A 4 -3.62 2.19 -17.38
CA ILE A 4 -2.63 3.16 -16.92
C ILE A 4 -3.36 4.25 -16.15
N VAL A 5 -3.11 4.34 -14.85
CA VAL A 5 -3.66 5.40 -13.99
C VAL A 5 -2.89 6.69 -14.26
N HIS A 6 -3.52 7.65 -14.91
CA HIS A 6 -2.99 9.01 -15.08
C HIS A 6 -3.09 9.74 -13.73
N ILE A 7 -1.96 10.02 -13.10
CA ILE A 7 -1.86 10.90 -11.93
C ILE A 7 -1.66 12.32 -12.47
N ASP A 8 -2.75 13.06 -12.62
CA ASP A 8 -2.70 14.49 -12.97
C ASP A 8 -2.42 15.31 -11.68
N PRO A 9 -1.36 16.13 -11.64
CA PRO A 9 -1.00 16.90 -10.45
C PRO A 9 -1.92 18.08 -10.14
N GLU A 10 -2.75 18.56 -11.09
CA GLU A 10 -3.76 19.60 -10.83
C GLU A 10 -5.15 19.00 -10.54
N CYS A 11 -5.38 17.77 -10.99
CA CYS A 11 -6.58 17.00 -10.71
C CYS A 11 -6.29 16.10 -9.50
N GLY A 12 -6.31 16.69 -8.29
CA GLY A 12 -6.17 15.92 -7.04
C GLY A 12 -7.02 14.65 -7.09
N ILE A 13 -6.47 13.53 -6.60
CA ILE A 13 -7.00 12.14 -6.75
C ILE A 13 -8.51 12.18 -6.95
N VAL A 14 -8.96 12.04 -8.20
CA VAL A 14 -10.38 12.01 -8.53
C VAL A 14 -10.90 10.67 -8.01
N ILE A 15 -11.32 10.70 -6.75
CA ILE A 15 -12.17 9.71 -6.13
C ILE A 15 -13.47 9.83 -6.94
N ASP A 16 -13.71 8.91 -7.87
CA ASP A 16 -15.09 8.55 -8.15
C ASP A 16 -15.74 8.35 -6.77
N ASP A 17 -16.90 8.96 -6.48
CA ASP A 17 -17.45 9.10 -5.11
C ASP A 17 -17.67 7.76 -4.33
N GLN A 18 -17.21 6.64 -4.87
CA GLN A 18 -16.98 5.38 -4.17
C GLN A 18 -15.56 4.84 -4.44
N GLY A 19 -14.54 5.60 -4.04
CA GLY A 19 -13.19 5.05 -3.91
C GLY A 19 -13.25 3.72 -3.14
N ALA A 20 -12.36 2.78 -3.46
CA ALA A 20 -12.38 1.42 -2.90
C ALA A 20 -12.77 1.43 -1.42
N HIS A 21 -13.92 0.83 -1.09
CA HIS A 21 -14.51 0.84 0.25
C HIS A 21 -13.59 0.09 1.23
N ILE A 22 -12.57 0.78 1.71
CA ILE A 22 -11.69 0.29 2.74
C ILE A 22 -12.31 0.57 4.09
N ASP A 23 -12.62 -0.49 4.83
CA ASP A 23 -13.14 -0.36 6.18
C ASP A 23 -12.03 0.11 7.15
N ALA A 24 -12.43 0.43 8.39
CA ALA A 24 -11.51 0.91 9.42
C ALA A 24 -10.36 -0.08 9.71
N PHE A 25 -10.58 -1.39 9.53
CA PHE A 25 -9.52 -2.38 9.67
C PHE A 25 -8.50 -2.24 8.53
N GLY A 26 -8.97 -2.11 7.28
CA GLY A 26 -8.06 -1.93 6.16
C GLY A 26 -7.26 -0.64 6.25
N GLN A 27 -7.88 0.45 6.72
CA GLN A 27 -7.17 1.71 6.96
C GLN A 27 -6.08 1.56 8.02
N ALA A 28 -6.38 0.92 9.15
CA ALA A 28 -5.40 0.66 10.20
C ALA A 28 -4.23 -0.22 9.71
N MET A 29 -4.53 -1.22 8.90
CA MET A 29 -3.51 -2.10 8.31
C MET A 29 -2.61 -1.36 7.32
N LEU A 30 -3.16 -0.51 6.45
CA LEU A 30 -2.36 0.32 5.54
C LEU A 30 -1.44 1.27 6.31
N LEU A 31 -1.94 1.93 7.36
CA LEU A 31 -1.12 2.79 8.21
C LEU A 31 0.07 2.02 8.83
N GLY A 32 -0.17 0.80 9.31
CA GLY A 32 0.89 -0.07 9.82
C GLY A 32 1.92 -0.43 8.75
N VAL A 33 1.48 -0.83 7.55
CA VAL A 33 2.35 -1.15 6.41
C VAL A 33 3.22 0.06 6.03
N PHE A 34 2.65 1.25 5.92
CA PHE A 34 3.42 2.45 5.59
C PHE A 34 4.40 2.86 6.69
N SER A 35 4.01 2.70 7.97
CA SER A 35 4.91 2.90 9.10
C SER A 35 6.13 1.98 9.01
N ASP A 36 5.92 0.68 8.74
CA ASP A 36 7.00 -0.29 8.60
C ASP A 36 7.94 0.07 7.43
N LEU A 37 7.39 0.51 6.29
CA LEU A 37 8.18 0.97 5.14
C LEU A 37 9.01 2.22 5.47
N CYS A 38 8.46 3.17 6.22
CA CYS A 38 9.18 4.36 6.67
C CYS A 38 10.37 4.00 7.57
N GLN A 39 10.24 2.97 8.40
CA GLN A 39 11.34 2.50 9.25
C GLN A 39 12.47 1.87 8.43
N LEU A 40 12.12 1.18 7.33
CA LEU A 40 13.11 0.58 6.42
C LEU A 40 13.82 1.61 5.53
N ARG A 41 13.19 2.77 5.28
CA ARG A 41 13.78 3.86 4.46
C ARG A 41 15.08 4.43 5.05
N GLY A 42 15.24 4.38 6.38
CA GLY A 42 16.40 4.96 7.08
C GLY A 42 17.53 3.95 7.40
N GLY A 43 17.35 2.66 7.11
CA GLY A 43 18.33 1.61 7.43
C GLY A 43 19.30 1.33 6.29
N GLU A 44 20.52 0.86 6.61
CA GLU A 44 21.44 0.31 5.61
C GLU A 44 20.77 -0.89 4.91
N MET A 45 20.92 -1.02 3.58
CA MET A 45 20.36 -2.12 2.79
C MET A 45 21.10 -3.43 3.08
N GLU A 46 20.85 -3.99 4.26
CA GLU A 46 21.28 -5.31 4.67
C GLU A 46 20.33 -6.37 4.13
N GLN A 47 20.78 -7.62 4.07
CA GLN A 47 19.98 -8.79 3.68
C GLN A 47 18.67 -8.91 4.49
N ASN A 48 18.69 -8.40 5.73
CA ASN A 48 17.54 -8.29 6.63
C ASN A 48 16.44 -7.35 6.08
N CYS A 49 16.81 -6.32 5.31
CA CYS A 49 15.87 -5.39 4.69
C CYS A 49 15.04 -6.07 3.59
N ALA A 50 15.65 -6.96 2.80
CA ALA A 50 14.94 -7.74 1.77
C ALA A 50 13.88 -8.67 2.38
N ILE A 51 14.22 -9.34 3.50
CA ILE A 51 13.27 -10.21 4.23
C ILE A 51 12.14 -9.38 4.84
N ALA A 52 12.45 -8.22 5.42
CA ALA A 52 11.45 -7.32 5.98
C ALA A 52 10.49 -6.78 4.92
N LEU A 53 11.01 -6.37 3.76
CA LEU A 53 10.22 -5.92 2.61
C LEU A 53 9.31 -7.02 2.06
N ASP A 54 9.81 -8.26 1.93
CA ASP A 54 8.98 -9.41 1.54
C ASP A 54 7.84 -9.65 2.53
N GLY A 55 8.11 -9.58 3.84
CA GLY A 55 7.09 -9.70 4.88
C GLY A 55 6.04 -8.58 4.85
N ILE A 56 6.42 -7.36 4.50
CA ILE A 56 5.49 -6.23 4.32
C ILE A 56 4.65 -6.43 3.05
N ALA A 57 5.28 -6.81 1.93
CA ALA A 57 4.60 -7.06 0.66
C ALA A 57 3.54 -8.17 0.79
N LYS A 58 3.86 -9.27 1.49
CA LYS A 58 2.89 -10.35 1.77
C LYS A 58 1.70 -9.88 2.62
N ARG A 59 1.94 -9.01 3.61
CA ARG A 59 0.86 -8.44 4.44
C ARG A 59 -0.05 -7.52 3.64
N LEU A 60 0.54 -6.69 2.78
CA LEU A 60 -0.22 -5.85 1.85
C LEU A 60 -1.02 -6.71 0.87
N GLY A 61 -0.43 -7.76 0.28
CA GLY A 61 -1.13 -8.67 -0.63
C GLY A 61 -2.36 -9.31 0.03
N LYS A 62 -2.23 -9.87 1.23
CA LYS A 62 -3.37 -10.42 2.00
C LYS A 62 -4.43 -9.38 2.32
N LEU A 63 -4.03 -8.13 2.55
CA LEU A 63 -4.98 -7.06 2.78
C LEU A 63 -5.76 -6.73 1.50
N LEU A 64 -5.08 -6.65 0.35
CA LEU A 64 -5.71 -6.36 -0.94
C LEU A 64 -6.64 -7.49 -1.40
N GLU A 65 -6.28 -8.76 -1.16
CA GLU A 65 -7.13 -9.93 -1.39
C GLU A 65 -8.50 -9.84 -0.68
N ARG A 66 -8.62 -9.05 0.39
CA ARG A 66 -9.90 -8.82 1.07
C ARG A 66 -10.84 -7.90 0.28
N TYR A 67 -10.29 -6.99 -0.51
CA TYR A 67 -11.04 -5.93 -1.22
C TYR A 67 -11.11 -6.16 -2.73
N GLU A 68 -10.33 -7.11 -3.27
CA GLU A 68 -10.43 -7.60 -4.64
C GLU A 68 -11.12 -8.98 -4.65
N PRO A 69 -12.35 -9.09 -5.20
CA PRO A 69 -13.00 -10.38 -5.46
C PRO A 69 -12.45 -11.09 -6.71
#